data_AF-A0A916EMM7-F1
#
_entry.id   AF-A0A916EMM7-F1
#
_cell.length_a   1.000
_cell.length_b   1.000
_cell.length_c   1.000
_cell.angle_alpha   90.00
_cell.angle_beta   90.00
_cell.angle_gamma   90.00
#
_symmetry.space_group_name_H-M   'P 1'
#
loop_
_entity.id
_entity.type
_entity.pdbx_description
1 polymer ?
#
loop_
_entity_poly.entity_id
_entity_poly.type
_entity_poly.pdbx_seq_one_letter_code
_entity_poly.pdbx_strand_id
1 'polypeptide(L)'
;MVKHPYKVHVWDAFCHQGPIGVALFTENMNSAKYRKILQSQLLPNAYHAGYGWNFQQNNPANSPDLNPIKNLWAILKGNVERRVNNWVMKKKSLGANDFQGIIQQE
;
A
#
# COMPACT_ATOMS: atom_id res chain seq x y z
N MET A 1 -13.77 22.61 -16.18
CA MET A 1 -13.66 21.34 -15.45
C MET A 1 -12.33 21.30 -14.72
N VAL A 2 -12.34 21.34 -13.39
CA VAL A 2 -11.10 21.15 -12.61
C VAL A 2 -10.77 19.66 -12.66
N LYS A 3 -9.67 19.28 -13.32
CA LYS A 3 -9.20 17.89 -13.29
C LYS A 3 -8.71 17.60 -11.88
N HIS A 4 -9.43 16.74 -11.16
CA HIS A 4 -8.93 16.22 -9.91
C HIS A 4 -7.69 15.33 -10.16
N PRO A 5 -6.72 15.31 -9.23
CA PRO A 5 -5.56 14.45 -9.34
C PRO A 5 -5.98 12.99 -9.46
N TYR A 6 -5.22 12.20 -10.21
CA TYR A 6 -5.40 10.75 -10.28
C TYR A 6 -5.29 10.13 -8.88
N LYS A 7 -6.21 9.23 -8.52
CA LYS A 7 -6.24 8.56 -7.22
C LYS A 7 -5.93 7.08 -7.39
N VAL A 8 -5.13 6.55 -6.48
CA VAL A 8 -4.81 5.12 -6.38
C VAL A 8 -5.06 4.68 -4.93
N HIS A 9 -5.64 3.49 -4.78
CA HIS A 9 -5.74 2.79 -3.52
C HIS A 9 -4.57 1.81 -3.41
N VAL A 10 -4.05 1.71 -2.19
CA VAL A 10 -2.95 0.80 -1.86
C VAL A 10 -3.40 -0.05 -0.69
N TRP A 11 -3.17 -1.36 -0.80
CA TRP A 11 -3.25 -2.30 0.32
C TRP A 11 -1.86 -2.87 0.53
N ASP A 12 -1.43 -2.99 1.78
CA ASP A 12 -0.17 -3.62 2.14
C ASP A 12 -0.31 -4.51 3.37
N ALA A 13 0.65 -5.41 3.54
CA ALA A 13 0.84 -6.19 4.76
C ALA A 13 2.34 -6.31 5.04
N PHE A 14 2.69 -6.32 6.32
CA PHE A 14 4.06 -6.44 6.81
C PHE A 14 4.07 -7.20 8.14
N CYS A 15 5.25 -7.66 8.55
CA CYS A 15 5.53 -8.21 9.86
C CYS A 15 6.84 -7.64 10.40
N HIS A 16 7.25 -8.07 11.60
CA HIS A 16 8.54 -7.67 12.18
C HIS A 16 9.74 -8.02 11.29
N GLN A 17 9.65 -9.10 10.49
CA GLN A 17 10.71 -9.51 9.57
C GLN A 17 10.74 -8.69 8.27
N GLY A 18 9.69 -7.89 7.99
CA GLY A 18 9.61 -7.05 6.82
C GLY A 18 8.27 -7.14 6.06
N PRO A 19 8.22 -6.60 4.84
CA PRO A 19 7.02 -6.61 4.00
C PRO A 19 6.54 -8.02 3.66
N ILE A 20 5.22 -8.22 3.62
CA ILE A 20 4.57 -9.45 3.18
C ILE A 20 4.02 -9.28 1.77
N GLY A 21 3.35 -8.16 1.46
CA GLY A 21 2.82 -7.94 0.11
C GLY A 21 2.14 -6.58 -0.06
N VAL A 22 2.01 -6.14 -1.32
CA VAL A 22 1.42 -4.84 -1.69
C VAL A 22 0.52 -5.02 -2.92
N ALA A 23 -0.66 -4.40 -2.91
CA ALA A 23 -1.57 -4.34 -4.05
C ALA A 23 -2.01 -2.90 -4.34
N LEU A 24 -2.04 -2.55 -5.63
CA LEU A 24 -2.52 -1.27 -6.14
C LEU A 24 -3.79 -1.46 -6.96
N PHE A 25 -4.74 -0.56 -6.80
CA PHE A 25 -5.99 -0.58 -7.54
C PHE A 25 -6.67 0.80 -7.52
N THR A 26 -7.54 1.06 -8.48
CA THR A 26 -8.20 2.38 -8.63
C THR A 26 -9.70 2.33 -8.36
N GLU A 27 -10.30 1.14 -8.40
CA GLU A 27 -11.70 0.94 -8.08
C GLU A 27 -11.95 0.86 -6.56
N ASN A 28 -13.21 0.95 -6.15
CA ASN A 28 -13.57 0.80 -4.74
C ASN A 28 -13.26 -0.63 -4.25
N MET A 29 -12.76 -0.74 -3.02
CA MET A 29 -12.56 -2.04 -2.38
C MET A 29 -13.91 -2.72 -2.14
N ASN A 30 -14.02 -3.99 -2.55
CA ASN A 30 -15.14 -4.87 -2.20
C ASN A 30 -14.60 -6.19 -1.64
N SER A 31 -15.49 -7.02 -1.09
CA SER A 31 -15.12 -8.29 -0.45
C SER A 31 -14.44 -9.27 -1.40
N ALA A 32 -14.87 -9.36 -2.66
CA ALA A 32 -14.29 -10.26 -3.66
C ALA A 32 -12.85 -9.87 -4.01
N LYS A 33 -12.61 -8.58 -4.27
CA LYS A 33 -11.26 -8.05 -4.49
C LYS A 33 -10.40 -8.23 -3.26
N TYR A 34 -10.94 -7.94 -2.08
CA TYR A 34 -10.18 -8.09 -0.85
C TYR A 34 -9.70 -9.51 -0.65
N ARG A 35 -10.58 -10.50 -0.80
CA ARG A 35 -10.23 -11.92 -0.76
C ARG A 35 -9.15 -12.27 -1.79
N LYS A 36 -9.26 -11.74 -3.01
CA LYS A 36 -8.24 -11.94 -4.06
C LYS A 36 -6.88 -11.35 -3.66
N ILE A 37 -6.87 -10.20 -3.01
CA ILE A 37 -5.65 -9.58 -2.49
C ILE A 37 -5.06 -10.47 -1.38
N LEU A 38 -5.85 -10.93 -0.42
CA LEU A 38 -5.37 -11.83 0.63
C LEU A 38 -4.77 -13.12 0.05
N GLN A 39 -5.45 -13.73 -0.93
CA GLN A 39 -4.98 -14.96 -1.58
C GLN A 39 -3.71 -14.77 -2.40
N SER A 40 -3.50 -13.60 -3.00
CA SER A 40 -2.36 -13.38 -3.91
C SER A 40 -1.17 -12.67 -3.27
N GLN A 41 -1.40 -11.83 -2.25
CA GLN A 41 -0.36 -10.99 -1.63
C GLN A 41 -0.06 -11.37 -0.18
N LEU A 42 -1.05 -11.85 0.59
CA LEU A 42 -0.85 -12.20 2.00
C LEU A 42 -0.43 -13.67 2.16
N LEU A 43 -1.33 -14.59 1.80
CA LEU A 43 -1.18 -16.01 2.12
C LEU A 43 0.10 -16.65 1.57
N PRO A 44 0.52 -16.37 0.31
CA PRO A 44 1.75 -16.96 -0.22
C PRO A 44 3.00 -16.52 0.52
N ASN A 45 2.98 -15.34 1.15
CA ASN A 45 4.14 -14.69 1.78
C ASN A 45 4.05 -14.70 3.31
N ALA A 46 2.95 -15.20 3.89
CA ALA A 46 2.72 -15.21 5.33
C ALA A 46 3.71 -16.09 6.11
N TYR A 47 4.45 -16.98 5.42
CA TYR A 47 5.53 -17.74 6.04
C TYR A 47 6.64 -16.84 6.61
N HIS A 48 6.82 -15.62 6.08
CA HIS A 48 7.71 -14.60 6.65
C HIS A 48 7.26 -14.10 8.03
N ALA A 49 6.01 -14.32 8.44
CA ALA A 49 5.55 -13.95 9.78
C ALA A 49 5.90 -15.00 10.85
N GLY A 50 6.48 -16.13 10.47
CA GLY A 50 6.83 -17.23 11.38
C GLY A 50 5.64 -18.13 11.74
N TYR A 51 5.94 -19.16 12.53
CA TYR A 51 4.94 -20.13 12.96
C TYR A 51 3.91 -19.50 13.91
N GLY A 52 2.62 -19.81 13.71
CA GLY A 52 1.54 -19.32 14.57
C GLY A 52 1.24 -17.83 14.40
N TRP A 53 1.55 -17.25 13.23
CA TRP A 53 1.26 -15.85 12.94
C TRP A 53 -0.23 -15.51 13.12
N ASN A 54 -0.49 -14.31 13.63
CA ASN A 54 -1.84 -13.76 13.76
C ASN A 54 -2.04 -12.64 12.74
N PHE A 55 -3.23 -12.59 12.17
CA PHE A 55 -3.58 -11.55 11.22
C PHE A 55 -4.34 -10.41 11.89
N GLN A 56 -3.82 -9.19 11.78
CA GLN A 56 -4.50 -7.97 12.22
C GLN A 56 -4.74 -7.06 11.01
N GLN A 57 -5.97 -6.59 10.85
CA GLN A 57 -6.34 -5.63 9.79
C GLN A 57 -6.86 -4.29 10.33
N ASN A 58 -7.64 -4.34 11.41
CA ASN A 58 -8.32 -3.18 11.97
C ASN A 58 -7.88 -2.91 13.41
N ASN A 59 -8.12 -1.69 13.86
CA ASN A 59 -8.01 -1.33 15.27
C ASN A 59 -9.37 -1.44 15.95
N PRO A 60 -9.41 -1.57 17.28
CA PRO A 60 -10.61 -1.23 18.04
C PRO A 60 -11.09 0.19 17.67
N ALA A 61 -12.41 0.41 17.72
CA ALA A 61 -13.02 1.67 17.31
C ALA A 61 -12.36 2.86 18.03
N ASN A 62 -12.03 3.92 17.28
CA ASN A 62 -11.40 5.16 17.78
C ASN A 62 -10.01 5.03 18.40
N SER A 63 -9.26 3.96 18.17
CA SER A 63 -7.87 3.85 18.66
C SER A 63 -6.85 3.78 17.52
N PRO A 64 -6.76 4.79 16.64
CA PRO A 64 -5.84 4.78 15.49
C PRO A 64 -4.36 4.64 15.83
N ASP A 65 -3.98 5.08 17.03
CA ASP A 65 -2.66 5.07 17.64
C ASP A 65 -2.11 3.66 17.91
N LEU A 66 -3.00 2.67 18.09
CA LEU A 66 -2.62 1.28 18.35
C LEU A 66 -2.24 0.49 17.10
N ASN A 67 -2.26 1.10 15.90
CA ASN A 67 -1.82 0.40 14.68
C ASN A 67 -0.39 0.83 14.31
N PRO A 68 0.62 -0.04 14.47
CA PRO A 68 1.97 0.27 14.02
C PRO A 68 2.04 0.56 12.50
N ILE A 69 1.07 0.10 11.71
CA ILE A 69 1.00 0.38 10.26
C ILE A 69 0.87 1.87 9.96
N LYS A 70 0.31 2.69 10.87
CA LYS A 70 0.18 4.13 10.64
C LYS A 70 1.53 4.84 10.51
N ASN A 71 2.52 4.42 11.28
CA ASN A 71 3.85 4.98 11.22
C ASN A 71 4.52 4.64 9.89
N LEU A 72 4.36 3.40 9.43
CA LEU A 72 4.86 2.96 8.13
C LEU A 72 4.15 3.69 6.97
N TRP A 73 2.84 3.84 7.02
CA TRP A 73 2.09 4.61 6.03
C TRP A 73 2.53 6.06 5.94
N ALA A 74 2.83 6.71 7.07
CA ALA A 74 3.32 8.08 7.08
C ALA A 74 4.68 8.21 6.35
N ILE A 75 5.60 7.26 6.61
CA ILE A 75 6.90 7.21 5.94
C ILE A 75 6.74 6.92 4.44
N LEU A 76 5.98 5.87 4.10
CA LEU A 76 5.76 5.46 2.72
C LEU A 76 5.13 6.59 1.91
N LYS A 77 4.07 7.21 2.43
CA LYS A 77 3.41 8.35 1.78
C LYS A 77 4.39 9.50 1.56
N GLY A 78 5.18 9.87 2.58
CA GLY A 78 6.18 10.92 2.46
C GLY A 78 7.25 10.62 1.40
N ASN A 79 7.69 9.37 1.30
CA ASN A 79 8.66 8.94 0.29
C ASN A 79 8.06 8.96 -1.13
N VAL A 80 6.85 8.43 -1.31
CA VAL A 80 6.12 8.44 -2.58
C VAL A 80 5.88 9.87 -3.05
N GLU A 81 5.37 10.75 -2.18
CA GLU A 81 5.15 12.16 -2.51
C GLU A 81 6.44 12.85 -2.93
N ARG A 82 7.55 12.63 -2.21
CA ARG A 82 8.85 13.20 -2.56
C ARG A 82 9.34 12.71 -3.93
N ARG A 83 9.22 11.40 -4.21
CA ARG A 83 9.62 10.81 -5.51
C ARG A 83 8.76 11.36 -6.65
N VAL A 84 7.43 11.39 -6.49
CA VAL A 84 6.49 11.92 -7.47
C VAL A 84 6.75 13.41 -7.73
N ASN A 85 6.91 14.22 -6.69
CA ASN A 85 7.20 15.65 -6.83
C ASN A 85 8.53 15.89 -7.54
N ASN A 86 9.59 15.19 -7.13
CA ASN A 86 10.89 15.25 -7.81
C ASN A 86 10.79 14.84 -9.29
N TRP A 87 9.92 13.89 -9.62
CA TRP A 87 9.67 13.45 -10.99
C TRP A 87 8.84 14.44 -11.82
N VAL A 88 7.75 14.99 -11.27
CA VAL A 88 6.92 16.03 -11.90
C VAL A 88 7.76 17.28 -12.18
N MET A 89 8.65 17.64 -11.26
CA MET A 89 9.61 18.75 -11.46
C MET A 89 10.62 18.46 -12.58
N LYS A 90 10.90 17.18 -12.88
CA LYS A 90 11.87 16.76 -13.92
C LYS A 90 11.23 16.40 -15.27
N LYS A 91 9.96 15.96 -15.32
CA LYS A 91 9.23 15.59 -16.54
C LYS A 91 7.77 16.07 -16.46
N LYS A 92 7.35 16.84 -17.46
CA LYS A 92 6.04 17.55 -17.53
C LYS A 92 4.76 16.68 -17.45
N SER A 93 4.81 15.34 -17.45
CA SER A 93 3.62 14.48 -17.23
C SER A 93 3.96 13.02 -16.88
N LEU A 94 3.12 12.39 -16.04
CA LEU A 94 3.22 10.97 -15.60
C LEU A 94 2.02 10.14 -16.11
N GLY A 95 2.28 8.92 -16.57
CA GLY A 95 1.26 7.91 -16.92
C GLY A 95 1.11 6.80 -15.88
N ALA A 96 0.05 5.99 -15.98
CA ALA A 96 -0.25 4.91 -15.02
C ALA A 96 0.86 3.84 -14.92
N ASN A 97 1.54 3.56 -16.03
CA ASN A 97 2.60 2.56 -16.09
C ASN A 97 3.87 3.01 -15.34
N ASP A 98 4.15 4.31 -15.32
CA ASP A 98 5.30 4.89 -14.62
C ASP A 98 5.13 4.76 -13.09
N PHE A 99 3.90 4.95 -12.61
CA PHE A 99 3.56 4.77 -11.20
C PHE A 99 3.77 3.33 -10.71
N GLN A 100 3.41 2.37 -11.56
CA GLN A 100 3.51 0.95 -11.21
C GLN A 100 4.97 0.49 -11.08
N GLY A 101 5.87 1.01 -11.93
CA GLY A 101 7.30 0.73 -11.83
C GLY A 101 7.98 1.35 -10.60
N ILE A 102 7.51 2.51 -10.12
CA ILE A 102 8.06 3.16 -8.92
C ILE A 102 7.74 2.35 -7.65
N ILE A 103 6.54 1.79 -7.57
CA ILE A 103 6.09 1.05 -6.38
C ILE A 103 6.74 -0.35 -6.30
N GLN A 104 7.19 -0.90 -7.43
CA GLN A 104 7.92 -2.17 -7.45
C GLN A 104 9.41 -2.05 -7.04
N GLN A 105 9.92 -0.83 -6.85
CA GLN A 105 11.31 -0.56 -6.44
C GLN A 105 11.47 -0.22 -4.95
N GLU A 106 10.37 -0.26 -4.19
CA GLU A 106 10.34 -0.13 -2.72
C GLU A 106 10.07 -1.51 -2.10
#